data_AF-A0A935VIZ2-F1
#
_entry.id   AF-A0A935VIZ2-F1
#
_cell.length_a   1.000
_cell.length_b   1.000
_cell.length_c   1.000
_cell.angle_alpha   90.00
_cell.angle_beta   90.00
_cell.angle_gamma   90.00
#
_symmetry.space_group_name_H-M   'P 1'
#
loop_
_entity.id
_entity.type
_entity.pdbx_description
1 polymer ?
#
loop_
_entity_poly.entity_id
_entity_poly.type
_entity_poly.pdbx_seq_one_letter_code
_entity_poly.pdbx_strand_id
1 'polypeptide(L)'
;MNTAQGYFTLKNYFPIGKRFNFANQLKARYVNAEQLPFAFNQALGYANYIRGYEYNVIDGQDYFLLKNSFRFQLIKPKYHEIGMLKKLKPFSTIPFYAYLNVFYDGAYVQDNFYKQTNTLANSWQHGYGIGLDLITYYDMVFRLEYSLNKQNQGGFYIHLTSGF
;
A
#
# COMPACT_ATOMS: atom_id res chain seq x y z
N MET A 1 0.12 21.79 27.44
CA MET A 1 -0.79 21.49 26.30
C MET A 1 -1.13 20.02 26.37
N ASN A 2 -2.42 19.69 26.41
CA ASN A 2 -2.87 18.30 26.40
C ASN A 2 -3.16 17.93 24.94
N THR A 3 -2.39 16.98 24.40
CA THR A 3 -2.61 16.44 23.06
C THR A 3 -3.05 15.00 23.20
N ALA A 4 -4.18 14.65 22.62
CA ALA A 4 -4.64 13.27 22.53
C ALA A 4 -4.71 12.86 21.06
N GLN A 5 -4.25 11.64 20.75
CA GLN A 5 -4.32 11.08 19.40
C GLN A 5 -4.82 9.66 19.43
N GLY A 6 -5.66 9.31 18.45
CA GLY A 6 -6.20 7.98 18.25
C GLY A 6 -5.87 7.48 16.85
N TYR A 7 -5.49 6.20 16.76
CA TYR A 7 -5.25 5.51 15.50
C TYR A 7 -6.22 4.34 15.38
N PHE A 8 -6.85 4.22 14.23
CA PHE A 8 -7.70 3.09 13.89
C PHE A 8 -7.14 2.40 12.65
N THR A 9 -7.03 1.08 12.67
CA THR A 9 -6.62 0.28 11.53
C THR A 9 -7.44 -0.99 11.47
N LEU A 10 -8.11 -1.21 10.35
CA LEU A 10 -8.86 -2.43 10.04
C LEU A 10 -8.31 -3.02 8.74
N LYS A 11 -8.06 -4.33 8.72
CA LYS A 11 -7.61 -5.06 7.53
C LYS A 11 -8.49 -6.28 7.37
N ASN A 12 -9.07 -6.45 6.19
CA ASN A 12 -9.94 -7.58 5.86
C ASN A 12 -9.46 -8.24 4.58
N TYR A 13 -9.49 -9.58 4.56
CA TYR A 13 -9.11 -10.39 3.41
C TYR A 13 -10.22 -11.39 3.12
N PHE A 14 -10.71 -11.38 1.89
CA PHE A 14 -11.84 -12.18 1.44
C PHE A 14 -11.42 -13.03 0.24
N PRO A 15 -11.17 -14.33 0.41
CA PRO A 15 -10.96 -15.21 -0.73
C PRO A 15 -12.26 -15.34 -1.53
N ILE A 16 -12.21 -15.03 -2.82
CA ILE A 16 -13.34 -15.13 -3.75
C ILE A 16 -13.07 -16.33 -4.67
N GLY A 17 -13.57 -17.50 -4.27
CA GLY A 17 -13.30 -18.76 -4.97
C GLY A 17 -11.83 -19.19 -4.84
N LYS A 18 -11.33 -19.90 -5.87
CA LYS A 18 -10.00 -20.56 -5.79
C LYS A 18 -8.83 -19.70 -6.25
N ARG A 19 -9.08 -18.67 -7.06
CA ARG A 19 -8.02 -17.86 -7.70
C ARG A 19 -8.16 -16.36 -7.48
N PHE A 20 -9.28 -15.88 -6.95
CA PHE A 20 -9.46 -14.45 -6.66
C PHE A 20 -9.39 -14.20 -5.17
N ASN A 21 -8.86 -13.04 -4.80
CA ASN A 21 -8.80 -12.56 -3.43
C ASN A 21 -9.08 -11.06 -3.45
N PHE A 22 -9.97 -10.62 -2.58
CA PHE A 22 -10.21 -9.21 -2.33
C PHE A 22 -9.68 -8.83 -0.95
N ALA A 23 -8.80 -7.84 -0.91
CA ALA A 23 -8.24 -7.29 0.30
C ALA A 23 -8.66 -5.83 0.46
N ASN A 24 -9.04 -5.45 1.68
CA ASN A 24 -9.36 -4.09 2.05
C ASN A 24 -8.59 -3.68 3.30
N GLN A 25 -8.15 -2.43 3.35
CA GLN A 25 -7.54 -1.83 4.52
C GLN A 25 -8.11 -0.43 4.73
N LEU A 26 -8.50 -0.16 5.96
CA LEU A 26 -8.97 1.13 6.42
C LEU A 26 -8.04 1.62 7.52
N LYS A 27 -7.54 2.85 7.39
CA LYS A 27 -6.77 3.54 8.42
C LYS A 27 -7.37 4.90 8.67
N ALA A 28 -7.48 5.29 9.93
CA ALA A 28 -7.86 6.63 10.31
C ALA A 28 -7.00 7.11 11.48
N ARG A 29 -6.73 8.41 11.51
CA ARG A 29 -6.13 9.09 12.64
C ARG A 29 -6.98 10.29 13.02
N TYR A 30 -7.17 10.44 14.34
CA TYR A 30 -7.78 11.61 14.94
C TYR A 30 -6.82 12.22 15.97
N VAL A 31 -6.62 13.53 15.94
CA VAL A 31 -5.74 14.29 16.84
C VAL A 31 -6.52 15.46 17.41
N ASN A 32 -6.63 15.51 18.74
CA ASN A 32 -7.12 16.67 19.46
C ASN A 32 -5.93 17.43 20.04
N ALA A 33 -5.57 18.54 19.39
CA ALA A 33 -4.52 19.47 19.81
C ALA A 33 -4.85 20.89 19.33
N GLU A 34 -4.53 21.90 20.14
CA GLU A 34 -4.64 23.32 19.74
C GLU A 34 -3.50 23.77 18.83
N GLN A 35 -2.34 23.13 18.94
CA GLN A 35 -1.21 23.31 18.04
C GLN A 35 -0.43 22.00 17.99
N LEU A 36 -0.11 21.53 16.78
CA LEU A 36 0.65 20.31 16.57
C LEU A 36 2.03 20.67 15.99
N PRO A 37 3.15 20.27 16.63
CA PRO A 37 4.47 20.44 16.05
C PRO A 37 4.54 19.74 14.69
N PHE A 38 5.28 20.33 13.73
CA PHE A 38 5.35 19.81 12.36
C PHE A 38 5.76 18.32 12.29
N ALA A 39 6.64 17.87 13.17
CA ALA A 39 7.06 16.47 13.26
C ALA A 39 5.90 15.48 13.48
N PHE A 40 4.80 15.92 14.11
CA PHE A 40 3.61 15.10 14.36
C PHE A 40 2.50 15.34 13.32
N ASN A 41 2.68 16.30 12.40
CA ASN A 41 1.72 16.61 11.33
C ASN A 41 1.85 15.71 10.09
N GLN A 42 2.74 14.70 10.13
CA GLN A 42 2.95 13.77 9.03
C GLN A 42 1.74 12.84 8.88
N ALA A 43 1.02 12.88 7.75
CA ALA A 43 -0.13 12.01 7.48
C ALA A 43 0.16 10.98 6.37
N LEU A 44 0.27 11.42 5.11
CA LEU A 44 0.52 10.55 3.95
C LEU A 44 1.84 10.92 3.25
N GLY A 45 2.46 9.96 2.59
CA GLY A 45 3.78 10.09 1.93
C GLY A 45 4.96 9.61 2.78
N TYR A 46 4.69 9.06 3.97
CA TYR A 46 5.67 8.49 4.89
C TYR A 46 5.41 6.99 5.07
N ALA A 47 4.97 6.56 6.26
CA ALA A 47 4.58 5.17 6.52
C ALA A 47 3.25 4.77 5.84
N ASN A 48 2.39 5.75 5.57
CA ASN A 48 1.12 5.58 4.87
C ASN A 48 1.15 6.41 3.59
N TYR A 49 0.60 5.88 2.50
CA TYR A 49 0.53 6.57 1.22
C TYR A 49 -0.61 5.98 0.39
N ILE A 50 -1.07 6.75 -0.60
CA ILE A 50 -1.97 6.28 -1.67
C ILE A 50 -1.06 5.75 -2.79
N ARG A 51 -1.32 4.56 -3.32
CA ARG A 51 -0.59 4.08 -4.50
C ARG A 51 -0.79 5.04 -5.69
N GLY A 52 0.29 5.45 -6.36
CA GLY A 52 0.33 6.55 -7.34
C GLY A 52 0.70 7.93 -6.76
N TYR A 53 0.91 8.02 -5.44
CA TYR A 53 1.38 9.21 -4.73
C TYR A 53 2.69 8.95 -3.99
N GLU A 54 3.53 8.02 -4.46
CA GLU A 54 4.75 7.57 -3.79
C GLU A 54 5.76 8.70 -3.53
N TYR A 55 5.74 9.76 -4.35
CA TYR A 55 6.59 10.94 -4.19
C TYR A 55 5.87 12.17 -3.60
N ASN A 56 4.59 12.03 -3.23
CA ASN A 56 3.79 13.12 -2.71
C ASN A 56 3.63 12.99 -1.20
N VAL A 57 3.94 14.09 -0.51
CA VAL A 57 3.70 14.22 0.93
C VAL A 57 2.44 15.05 1.14
N ILE A 58 1.53 14.51 1.96
CA ILE A 58 0.31 15.20 2.37
C ILE A 58 0.32 15.22 3.89
N ASP A 59 0.66 16.38 4.44
CA ASP A 59 0.65 16.64 5.87
C ASP A 59 -0.75 17.06 6.34
N GLY A 60 -1.05 16.76 7.59
CA GLY A 60 -2.30 17.13 8.25
C GLY A 60 -2.48 16.42 9.59
N GLN A 61 -3.38 16.95 10.42
CA GLN A 61 -3.61 16.42 11.76
C GLN A 61 -4.37 15.10 11.68
N ASP A 62 -5.48 15.11 10.95
CA ASP A 62 -6.38 13.99 10.81
C ASP A 62 -6.29 13.41 9.41
N TYR A 63 -6.44 12.10 9.30
CA TYR A 63 -6.56 11.48 7.99
C TYR A 63 -7.46 10.26 8.03
N PHE A 64 -7.98 9.96 6.85
CA PHE A 64 -8.71 8.77 6.51
C PHE A 64 -8.08 8.18 5.25
N LEU A 65 -7.73 6.90 5.27
CA LEU A 65 -7.10 6.18 4.17
C LEU A 65 -7.81 4.84 3.97
N LEU A 66 -8.31 4.63 2.77
CA LEU A 66 -8.92 3.40 2.32
C LEU A 66 -8.04 2.81 1.21
N LYS A 67 -7.69 1.53 1.34
CA LYS A 67 -6.96 0.78 0.31
C LYS A 67 -7.73 -0.46 -0.08
N ASN A 68 -7.90 -0.67 -1.38
CA ASN A 68 -8.56 -1.84 -1.93
C ASN A 68 -7.64 -2.55 -2.90
N SER A 69 -7.65 -3.87 -2.89
CA SER A 69 -6.83 -4.69 -3.77
C SER A 69 -7.60 -5.92 -4.19
N PHE A 70 -7.79 -6.09 -5.49
CA PHE A 70 -8.38 -7.27 -6.10
C PHE A 70 -7.28 -8.06 -6.81
N ARG A 71 -6.97 -9.23 -6.27
CA ARG A 71 -5.86 -10.08 -6.71
C ARG A 71 -6.38 -11.31 -7.42
N PHE A 72 -5.81 -11.60 -8.58
CA PHE A 72 -6.02 -12.81 -9.35
C PHE A 72 -4.74 -13.64 -9.38
N GLN A 73 -4.83 -14.90 -8.99
CA GLN A 73 -3.73 -15.86 -9.04
C GLN A 73 -3.45 -16.25 -10.48
N LEU A 74 -2.44 -15.61 -11.07
CA LEU A 74 -1.99 -15.83 -12.43
C LEU A 74 -1.25 -17.17 -12.53
N ILE A 75 -0.32 -17.41 -11.61
CA ILE A 75 0.50 -18.63 -11.55
C ILE A 75 0.27 -19.29 -10.20
N LYS A 76 -0.27 -20.51 -10.23
CA LYS A 76 -0.39 -21.36 -9.03
C LYS A 76 1.00 -21.71 -8.49
N PRO A 77 1.17 -21.93 -7.18
CA PRO A 77 2.41 -22.38 -6.59
C PRO A 77 2.98 -23.58 -7.37
N LYS A 78 4.10 -23.33 -8.06
CA LYS A 78 4.89 -24.38 -8.70
C LYS A 78 6.19 -24.49 -7.94
N TYR A 79 6.58 -25.72 -7.68
CA TYR A 79 7.82 -26.07 -7.02
C TYR A 79 8.80 -26.48 -8.12
N HIS A 80 9.77 -25.63 -8.44
CA HIS A 80 10.77 -25.95 -9.45
C HIS A 80 12.04 -26.47 -8.78
N GLU A 81 12.52 -27.63 -9.21
CA GLU A 81 13.78 -28.22 -8.75
C GLU A 81 14.94 -27.74 -9.62
N ILE A 82 15.83 -26.92 -9.07
CA ILE A 82 17.02 -26.46 -9.80
C ILE A 82 18.09 -27.56 -9.80
N GLY A 83 18.39 -28.12 -10.98
CA GLY A 83 19.28 -29.27 -11.14
C GLY A 83 20.70 -29.10 -10.57
N MET A 84 21.25 -27.88 -10.56
CA MET A 84 22.58 -27.58 -9.98
C MET A 84 22.63 -27.69 -8.45
N LEU A 85 21.49 -27.61 -7.76
CA LEU A 85 21.38 -27.66 -6.30
C LEU A 85 20.93 -29.03 -5.77
N LYS A 86 20.92 -30.08 -6.61
CA LYS A 86 20.53 -31.46 -6.23
C LYS A 86 21.23 -32.02 -4.99
N LYS A 87 22.44 -31.54 -4.67
CA LYS A 87 23.21 -31.97 -3.49
C LYS A 87 22.82 -31.25 -2.19
N LEU A 88 22.05 -30.16 -2.28
CA LEU A 88 21.57 -29.35 -1.15
C LEU A 88 20.04 -29.47 -1.05
N LYS A 89 19.55 -30.65 -0.63
CA LYS A 89 18.12 -31.00 -0.53
C LYS A 89 17.21 -29.97 0.19
N PRO A 90 17.66 -29.19 1.20
CA PRO A 90 16.80 -28.16 1.81
C PRO A 90 16.56 -26.92 0.93
N PHE A 91 17.38 -26.71 -0.12
CA PHE A 91 17.41 -25.48 -0.93
C PHE A 91 16.96 -25.72 -2.39
N SER A 92 16.64 -26.95 -2.77
CA SER A 92 16.41 -27.31 -4.17
C SER A 92 15.03 -26.91 -4.70
N THR A 93 14.08 -26.58 -3.83
CA THR A 93 12.69 -26.32 -4.22
C THR A 93 12.34 -24.85 -4.03
N ILE A 94 12.30 -24.11 -5.14
CA ILE A 94 11.88 -22.70 -5.11
C ILE A 94 10.38 -22.63 -5.43
N PRO A 95 9.52 -22.24 -4.47
CA PRO A 95 8.14 -21.96 -4.77
C PRO A 95 8.08 -20.68 -5.61
N PHE A 96 7.41 -20.75 -6.75
CA PHE A 96 7.15 -19.59 -7.60
C PHE A 96 5.65 -19.47 -7.83
N TYR A 97 5.10 -18.32 -7.50
CA TYR A 97 3.71 -17.97 -7.79
C TYR A 97 3.57 -16.47 -8.04
N ALA A 98 2.55 -16.13 -8.84
CA ALA A 98 2.34 -14.77 -9.31
C ALA A 98 0.88 -14.37 -9.17
N TYR A 99 0.64 -13.14 -8.74
CA TYR A 99 -0.68 -12.52 -8.69
C TYR A 99 -0.72 -11.28 -9.56
N LEU A 100 -1.77 -11.15 -10.35
CA LEU A 100 -2.16 -9.88 -10.93
C LEU A 100 -3.03 -9.14 -9.92
N ASN A 101 -2.72 -7.90 -9.60
CA ASN A 101 -3.40 -7.08 -8.61
C ASN A 101 -3.96 -5.82 -9.28
N VAL A 102 -5.27 -5.62 -9.22
CA VAL A 102 -5.90 -4.34 -9.58
C VAL A 102 -6.28 -3.64 -8.29
N PHE A 103 -6.03 -2.35 -8.18
CA PHE A 103 -6.24 -1.65 -6.93
C PHE A 103 -6.80 -0.24 -7.08
N TYR A 104 -7.40 0.20 -5.98
CA TYR A 104 -7.90 1.55 -5.80
C TYR A 104 -7.66 1.99 -4.35
N ASP A 105 -6.94 3.08 -4.19
CA ASP A 105 -6.65 3.72 -2.92
C ASP A 105 -7.26 5.12 -2.91
N GLY A 106 -7.88 5.50 -1.79
CA GLY A 106 -8.47 6.82 -1.59
C GLY A 106 -8.16 7.33 -0.21
N ALA A 107 -7.88 8.62 -0.08
CA ALA A 107 -7.65 9.25 1.20
C ALA A 107 -8.14 10.69 1.27
N TYR A 108 -8.41 11.12 2.49
CA TYR A 108 -8.67 12.50 2.84
C TYR A 108 -7.78 12.86 4.03
N VAL A 109 -7.07 13.98 3.92
CA VAL A 109 -6.22 14.50 4.98
C VAL A 109 -6.74 15.89 5.34
N GLN A 110 -7.00 16.14 6.62
CA GLN A 110 -7.40 17.45 7.09
C GLN A 110 -6.19 18.16 7.69
N ASP A 111 -5.95 19.39 7.22
CA ASP A 111 -4.91 20.26 7.78
C ASP A 111 -5.50 21.65 8.06
N ASN A 112 -5.62 21.98 9.34
CA ASN A 112 -6.11 23.26 9.85
C ASN A 112 -4.98 24.24 10.18
N PHE A 113 -3.74 23.76 10.38
CA PHE A 113 -2.62 24.58 10.86
C PHE A 113 -1.71 25.08 9.73
N TYR A 114 -1.52 24.29 8.67
CA TYR A 114 -0.57 24.61 7.59
C TYR A 114 -1.20 24.59 6.19
N LYS A 115 -2.53 24.78 6.10
CA LYS A 115 -3.34 24.74 4.87
C LYS A 115 -2.78 25.51 3.67
N GLN A 116 -2.03 26.58 3.88
CA GLN A 116 -1.52 27.43 2.79
C GLN A 116 -0.37 26.81 2.00
N THR A 117 0.38 25.85 2.58
CA THR A 117 1.55 25.25 1.92
C THR A 117 1.22 23.96 1.17
N ASN A 118 0.09 23.30 1.48
CA ASN A 118 -0.25 22.00 0.92
C ASN A 118 -1.62 22.01 0.21
N THR A 119 -1.61 22.08 -1.12
CA THR A 119 -2.83 22.08 -1.95
C THR A 119 -3.50 20.71 -2.08
N LEU A 120 -2.81 19.63 -1.70
CA LEU A 120 -3.36 18.27 -1.70
C LEU A 120 -4.15 17.97 -0.43
N ALA A 121 -3.84 18.64 0.68
CA ALA A 121 -4.59 18.57 1.93
C ALA A 121 -6.00 19.19 1.79
N ASN A 122 -6.91 18.80 2.68
CA ASN A 122 -8.31 19.20 2.72
C ASN A 122 -9.11 18.88 1.44
N SER A 123 -8.62 17.96 0.62
CA SER A 123 -9.30 17.50 -0.58
C SER A 123 -9.14 15.99 -0.76
N TRP A 124 -10.14 15.35 -1.38
CA TRP A 124 -10.09 13.92 -1.67
C TRP A 124 -9.01 13.62 -2.71
N GLN A 125 -8.08 12.76 -2.33
CA GLN A 125 -7.05 12.20 -3.19
C GLN A 125 -7.34 10.72 -3.43
N HIS A 126 -7.03 10.24 -4.62
CA HIS A 126 -7.20 8.83 -4.96
C HIS A 126 -6.24 8.43 -6.06
N GLY A 127 -5.83 7.18 -6.03
CA GLY A 127 -4.97 6.57 -7.02
C GLY A 127 -5.40 5.14 -7.30
N TYR A 128 -5.19 4.69 -8.52
CA TYR A 128 -5.58 3.36 -8.97
C TYR A 128 -4.59 2.84 -9.98
N GLY A 129 -4.59 1.53 -10.16
CA GLY A 129 -3.62 0.91 -11.05
C GLY A 129 -3.67 -0.60 -11.06
N ILE A 130 -2.66 -1.15 -11.70
CA ILE A 130 -2.45 -2.57 -11.84
C ILE A 130 -1.02 -2.91 -11.43
N GLY A 131 -0.84 -4.05 -10.78
CA GLY A 131 0.46 -4.56 -10.40
C GLY A 131 0.57 -6.06 -10.63
N LEU A 132 1.81 -6.50 -10.80
CA LEU A 132 2.20 -7.90 -10.85
C LEU A 132 3.05 -8.19 -9.63
N ASP A 133 2.51 -9.01 -8.73
CA ASP A 133 3.18 -9.48 -7.53
C ASP A 133 3.79 -10.85 -7.82
N LEU A 134 5.12 -10.92 -7.86
CA LEU A 134 5.91 -12.14 -8.02
C LEU A 134 6.45 -12.54 -6.64
N ILE A 135 6.06 -13.72 -6.18
CA ILE A 135 6.51 -14.24 -4.90
C ILE A 135 7.40 -15.45 -5.14
N THR A 136 8.56 -15.41 -4.49
CA THR A 136 9.61 -16.41 -4.63
C THR A 136 10.15 -16.82 -3.26
N TYR A 137 11.31 -17.48 -3.26
CA TYR A 137 12.04 -17.97 -2.11
C TYR A 137 12.08 -16.99 -0.92
N TYR A 138 11.97 -17.51 0.31
CA TYR A 138 11.96 -16.76 1.58
C TYR A 138 10.92 -15.62 1.66
N ASP A 139 9.74 -15.81 1.11
CA ASP A 139 8.66 -14.82 1.11
C ASP A 139 9.06 -13.48 0.47
N MET A 140 10.07 -13.49 -0.40
CA MET A 140 10.44 -12.32 -1.20
C MET A 140 9.31 -12.01 -2.18
N VAL A 141 8.76 -10.81 -2.05
CA VAL A 141 7.72 -10.28 -2.95
C VAL A 141 8.33 -9.19 -3.81
N PHE A 142 8.41 -9.44 -5.11
CA PHE A 142 8.75 -8.46 -6.11
C PHE A 142 7.47 -7.95 -6.77
N ARG A 143 7.15 -6.69 -6.52
CA ARG A 143 5.96 -6.04 -7.06
C ARG A 143 6.37 -5.05 -8.13
N LEU A 144 5.85 -5.25 -9.32
CA LEU A 144 5.84 -4.27 -10.40
C LEU A 144 4.47 -3.61 -10.42
N GLU A 145 4.40 -2.29 -10.32
CA GLU A 145 3.14 -1.58 -10.24
C GLU A 145 3.12 -0.44 -11.27
N TYR A 146 2.00 -0.29 -11.97
CA TYR A 146 1.70 0.91 -12.74
C TYR A 146 0.45 1.55 -12.15
N SER A 147 0.60 2.78 -11.68
CA SER A 147 -0.45 3.52 -10.99
C SER A 147 -0.65 4.89 -11.63
N LEU A 148 -1.87 5.41 -11.49
CA LEU A 148 -2.30 6.73 -11.92
C LEU A 148 -2.93 7.44 -10.74
N ASN A 149 -2.62 8.72 -10.59
CA ASN A 149 -3.19 9.58 -9.55
C ASN A 149 -4.31 10.48 -10.08
N LYS A 150 -5.01 11.19 -9.19
CA LYS A 150 -6.08 12.14 -9.54
C LYS A 150 -5.63 13.23 -10.51
N GLN A 151 -4.35 13.60 -10.48
CA GLN A 151 -3.75 14.60 -11.37
C GLN A 151 -3.37 14.02 -12.74
N ASN A 152 -3.78 12.78 -13.06
CA ASN A 152 -3.42 12.03 -14.27
C ASN A 152 -1.92 11.82 -14.44
N GLN A 153 -1.15 11.92 -13.36
CA GLN A 153 0.26 11.58 -13.37
C GLN A 153 0.36 10.08 -13.09
N GLY A 154 0.94 9.36 -14.05
CA GLY A 154 1.18 7.93 -13.95
C GLY A 154 2.65 7.61 -13.74
N GLY A 155 2.91 6.53 -13.01
CA GLY A 155 4.27 6.08 -12.72
C GLY A 155 4.38 4.57 -12.73
N PHE A 156 5.59 4.10 -13.00
CA PHE A 156 5.97 2.70 -12.82
C PHE A 156 6.80 2.57 -11.54
N TYR A 157 6.39 1.66 -10.67
CA TYR A 157 6.97 1.48 -9.35
C TYR A 157 7.42 0.04 -9.16
N ILE A 158 8.55 -0.11 -8.48
CA ILE A 158 9.12 -1.40 -8.14
C ILE A 158 9.24 -1.47 -6.62
N HIS A 159 8.63 -2.48 -6.01
CA HIS A 159 8.72 -2.71 -4.58
C HIS A 159 9.29 -4.11 -4.30
N LEU A 160 10.18 -4.18 -3.31
CA LEU A 160 10.82 -5.41 -2.82
C LEU A 160 10.30 -5.81 -1.43
N THR A 161 9.08 -5.39 -1.09
CA THR A 161 8.47 -5.62 0.22
C THR A 161 7.17 -6.40 0.07
N SER A 162 6.76 -7.08 1.14
CA SER A 162 5.42 -7.64 1.18
C SER A 162 4.39 -6.52 1.00
N GLY A 163 3.40 -6.76 0.16
CA GLY A 163 2.22 -5.93 0.08
C GLY A 163 1.42 -6.03 1.37
N PHE A 164 0.63 -4.99 1.66
CA PHE A 164 -0.37 -5.08 2.72
C PHE A 164 -1.54 -5.98 2.32
#